data_AF-J9EQP3-F1
#
_entry.id   AF-J9EQP3-F1
#
_cell.length_a   1.000
_cell.length_b   1.000
_cell.length_c   1.000
_cell.angle_alpha   90.00
_cell.angle_beta   90.00
_cell.angle_gamma   90.00
#
_symmetry.space_group_name_H-M   'P 1'
#
loop_
_entity.id
_entity.type
_entity.pdbx_description
1 polymer ?
#
loop_
_entity_poly.entity_id
_entity_poly.type
_entity_poly.pdbx_seq_one_letter_code
_entity_poly.pdbx_strand_id
1 'polypeptide(L)'
;MNGGNAINLIAEKIVEWASQLISDKNDLQVDYRKLNDILNESKNCSSSTIDIQPVFIPERIDNVSSYISGINSSTTIEEILHRTACGIVSNLFRLLSPYQLREWGIERIKLAGNANKNYFIDEIIQQCEGLLEIITSSNACPKCSAAYGAALHALHFTNAK
;
A
#
# COMPACT_ATOMS: atom_id res chain seq x y z
N MET A 1 -1.18 -7.12 -6.75
CA MET A 1 -1.57 -6.47 -5.48
C MET A 1 -2.60 -5.40 -5.81
N ASN A 2 -3.85 -5.58 -5.42
CA ASN A 2 -4.91 -4.57 -5.66
C ASN A 2 -4.79 -3.35 -4.73
N GLY A 3 -3.75 -3.26 -3.89
CA GLY A 3 -3.55 -2.20 -2.91
C GLY A 3 -3.46 -0.78 -3.50
N GLY A 4 -2.97 -0.62 -4.74
CA GLY A 4 -3.02 0.70 -5.41
C GLY A 4 -4.45 1.17 -5.69
N ASN A 5 -5.39 0.25 -5.91
CA ASN A 5 -6.79 0.56 -6.19
C ASN A 5 -7.55 1.02 -4.93
N ALA A 6 -7.06 0.62 -3.75
CA ALA A 6 -7.70 0.89 -2.48
C ALA A 6 -7.60 2.34 -2.02
N ILE A 7 -6.39 2.89 -2.09
CA ILE A 7 -6.11 4.28 -1.75
C ILE A 7 -6.88 5.18 -2.71
N ASN A 8 -6.94 4.80 -4.00
CA ASN A 8 -7.75 5.52 -4.97
C ASN A 8 -9.24 5.48 -4.63
N LEU A 9 -9.78 4.29 -4.36
CA LEU A 9 -11.18 4.11 -3.99
C LEU A 9 -11.55 4.94 -2.76
N ILE A 10 -10.70 4.98 -1.72
CA ILE A 10 -11.01 5.75 -0.53
C ILE A 10 -10.94 7.26 -0.80
N ALA A 11 -10.00 7.71 -1.62
CA ALA A 11 -9.93 9.10 -2.05
C ALA A 11 -11.19 9.51 -2.86
N GLU A 12 -11.62 8.66 -3.79
CA GLU A 12 -12.87 8.87 -4.54
C GLU A 12 -14.09 8.93 -3.61
N LYS A 13 -14.17 8.04 -2.61
CA LYS A 13 -15.29 8.03 -1.65
C LYS A 13 -15.30 9.26 -0.74
N ILE A 14 -14.14 9.73 -0.29
CA ILE A 14 -14.03 10.96 0.49
C ILE A 14 -14.54 12.15 -0.32
N VAL A 15 -14.16 12.24 -1.59
CA VAL A 15 -14.61 13.29 -2.51
C VAL A 15 -16.11 13.19 -2.77
N GLU A 16 -16.63 11.97 -3.00
CA GLU A 16 -18.06 11.72 -3.18
C GLU A 16 -18.88 12.17 -1.97
N TRP A 17 -18.45 11.80 -0.76
CA TRP A 17 -19.12 12.23 0.49
C TRP A 17 -19.05 13.74 0.68
N ALA A 18 -17.90 14.36 0.38
CA ALA A 18 -17.77 15.82 0.43
C ALA A 18 -18.75 16.50 -0.56
N SER A 19 -18.85 16.00 -1.79
CA SER A 19 -19.82 16.51 -2.78
C SER A 19 -21.26 16.40 -2.29
N GLN A 20 -21.64 15.27 -1.66
CA GLN A 20 -22.98 15.08 -1.11
C GLN A 20 -23.30 16.06 0.04
N LEU A 21 -22.29 16.44 0.84
CA LEU A 21 -22.48 17.37 1.95
C LEU A 21 -22.62 18.84 1.52
N ILE A 22 -21.97 19.24 0.44
CA ILE A 22 -21.86 20.66 0.05
C ILE A 22 -23.06 21.12 -0.81
N SER A 23 -23.97 20.21 -1.22
CA SER A 23 -25.20 20.50 -2.00
C SER A 23 -25.01 21.26 -3.33
N ASP A 24 -23.77 21.47 -3.77
CA ASP A 24 -23.45 22.21 -4.99
C ASP A 24 -23.28 21.28 -6.19
N LYS A 25 -23.75 21.73 -7.35
CA LYS A 25 -23.73 21.05 -8.66
C LYS A 25 -22.34 20.80 -9.24
N ASN A 26 -21.28 20.98 -8.46
CA ASN A 26 -19.91 20.75 -8.90
C ASN A 26 -19.47 19.38 -8.42
N ASP A 27 -19.38 18.44 -9.35
CA ASP A 27 -18.75 17.14 -9.11
C ASP A 27 -17.30 17.38 -8.69
N LEU A 28 -17.02 17.27 -7.39
CA LEU A 28 -15.66 17.30 -6.90
C LEU A 28 -14.93 16.09 -7.49
N GLN A 29 -13.66 16.27 -7.83
CA GLN A 29 -12.83 15.21 -8.36
C GLN A 29 -11.58 15.06 -7.52
N VAL A 30 -11.04 13.84 -7.48
CA VAL A 30 -9.78 13.56 -6.81
C VAL A 30 -8.65 14.33 -7.51
N ASP A 31 -8.02 15.24 -6.79
CA ASP A 31 -6.76 15.85 -7.21
C ASP A 31 -5.61 14.88 -6.94
N TYR A 32 -5.23 14.12 -7.97
CA TYR A 32 -4.16 13.14 -7.88
C TYR A 32 -2.79 13.73 -7.54
N ARG A 33 -2.55 15.03 -7.81
CA ARG A 33 -1.29 15.66 -7.38
C ARG A 33 -1.30 15.81 -5.87
N LYS A 34 -2.36 16.41 -5.31
CA LYS A 34 -2.53 16.53 -3.86
C LYS A 34 -2.55 15.18 -3.15
N LEU A 35 -3.22 14.18 -3.71
CA LEU A 35 -3.22 12.83 -3.15
C LEU A 35 -1.80 12.27 -3.06
N ASN A 36 -1.00 12.42 -4.11
CA ASN A 36 0.40 11.99 -4.09
C ASN A 36 1.23 12.81 -3.10
N ASP A 37 1.00 14.12 -3.00
CA ASP A 37 1.72 14.98 -2.05
C ASP A 37 1.44 14.54 -0.61
N ILE A 38 0.16 14.35 -0.25
CA ILE A 38 -0.26 13.82 1.07
C ILE A 38 0.41 12.49 1.37
N LEU A 39 0.37 11.54 0.44
CA LEU A 39 0.93 10.21 0.66
C LEU A 39 2.46 10.20 0.75
N ASN A 40 3.14 11.16 0.11
CA ASN A 40 4.60 11.26 0.14
C ASN A 40 5.12 12.01 1.39
N GLU A 41 4.28 12.78 2.08
CA GLU A 41 4.63 13.36 3.37
C GLU A 41 4.80 12.24 4.41
N SER A 42 5.98 12.15 5.01
CA SER A 42 6.23 11.18 6.07
C SER A 42 5.43 11.59 7.31
N LYS A 43 4.44 10.78 7.69
CA LYS A 43 3.72 10.90 8.95
C LYS A 43 3.90 9.63 9.76
N ASN A 44 4.38 9.80 10.99
CA ASN A 44 4.37 8.74 11.99
C ASN A 44 2.92 8.40 12.34
N CYS A 45 2.39 7.33 11.73
CA CYS A 45 1.03 6.85 11.99
C CYS A 45 0.93 5.97 13.25
N SER A 46 2.02 5.85 14.00
CA SER A 46 2.16 4.99 15.17
C SER A 46 1.31 5.41 16.37
N SER A 47 0.82 6.66 16.43
CA SER A 47 -0.07 7.15 17.49
C SER A 47 -1.53 7.34 17.05
N SER A 48 -1.92 6.85 15.87
CA SER A 48 -3.29 7.00 15.36
C SER A 48 -4.26 6.07 16.11
N THR A 49 -5.40 6.60 16.52
CA THR A 49 -6.51 5.78 17.06
C THR A 49 -7.33 5.11 15.96
N ILE A 50 -7.07 5.46 14.70
CA ILE A 50 -7.83 4.97 13.56
C ILE A 50 -7.31 3.59 13.17
N ASP A 51 -8.22 2.63 13.09
CA ASP A 51 -7.93 1.33 12.49
C ASP A 51 -8.71 1.18 11.18
N ILE A 52 -7.97 0.88 10.12
CA ILE A 52 -8.52 0.66 8.78
C ILE A 52 -8.11 -0.74 8.36
N GLN A 53 -9.11 -1.60 8.17
CA GLN A 53 -8.93 -2.91 7.56
C GLN A 53 -9.58 -2.89 6.19
N PRO A 54 -8.81 -2.60 5.15
CA PRO A 54 -9.39 -2.44 3.85
C PRO A 54 -9.32 -3.83 3.17
N VAL A 55 -10.41 -4.58 3.23
CA VAL A 55 -10.46 -5.96 2.69
C VAL A 55 -10.66 -5.89 1.17
N PHE A 56 -9.71 -6.40 0.41
CA PHE A 56 -9.71 -6.27 -1.06
C PHE A 56 -9.90 -7.56 -1.83
N ILE A 57 -9.97 -8.69 -1.15
CA ILE A 57 -10.08 -10.01 -1.77
C ILE A 57 -11.08 -10.83 -0.94
N PRO A 58 -12.35 -10.93 -1.36
CA PRO A 58 -13.28 -11.93 -0.84
C PRO A 58 -12.78 -13.37 -1.10
N GLU A 59 -11.87 -13.54 -2.07
CA GLU A 59 -11.52 -14.81 -2.69
C GLU A 59 -10.50 -15.68 -1.94
N ARG A 60 -9.95 -15.24 -0.79
CA ARG A 60 -8.82 -15.97 -0.15
C ARG A 60 -8.87 -16.24 1.35
N ILE A 61 -9.84 -15.73 2.11
CA ILE A 61 -10.16 -16.15 3.49
C ILE A 61 -11.58 -15.66 3.82
N ASP A 62 -12.38 -16.50 4.49
CA ASP A 62 -13.78 -16.28 4.86
C ASP A 62 -14.10 -14.84 5.33
N ASN A 63 -15.10 -14.21 4.71
CA ASN A 63 -15.93 -13.09 5.19
C ASN A 63 -15.27 -12.03 6.08
N VAL A 64 -14.06 -11.55 5.74
CA VAL A 64 -13.50 -10.40 6.44
C VAL A 64 -14.20 -9.14 5.95
N SER A 65 -14.87 -8.44 6.85
CA SER A 65 -15.54 -7.17 6.52
C SER A 65 -14.53 -6.05 6.44
N SER A 66 -14.62 -5.20 5.41
CA SER A 66 -13.85 -3.95 5.37
C SER A 66 -14.44 -2.97 6.38
N TYR A 67 -13.59 -2.33 7.19
CA TYR A 67 -14.06 -1.31 8.14
C TYR A 67 -13.05 -0.19 8.35
N ILE A 68 -13.58 0.93 8.83
CA ILE A 68 -12.84 2.08 9.36
C ILE A 68 -13.41 2.31 10.76
N SER A 69 -12.55 2.37 11.77
CA SER A 69 -12.95 2.55 13.16
C SER A 69 -12.03 3.55 13.87
N GLY A 70 -12.46 4.08 15.02
CA GLY A 70 -11.66 5.01 15.81
C GLY A 70 -11.59 6.45 15.27
N ILE A 71 -12.48 6.79 14.32
CA ILE A 71 -12.66 8.16 13.84
C ILE A 71 -13.13 9.04 15.00
N ASN A 72 -12.51 10.21 15.15
CA ASN A 72 -12.90 11.23 16.12
C ASN A 72 -12.85 12.63 15.48
N SER A 73 -13.19 13.68 16.23
CA SER A 73 -13.25 15.06 15.71
C SER A 73 -11.89 15.64 15.29
N SER A 74 -10.78 15.01 15.67
CA SER A 74 -9.42 15.41 15.26
C SER A 74 -8.86 14.57 14.11
N THR A 75 -9.61 13.55 13.65
CA THR A 75 -9.22 12.71 12.51
C THR A 75 -9.10 13.53 11.24
N THR A 76 -7.95 13.41 10.58
CA THR A 76 -7.66 14.12 9.31
C THR A 76 -7.80 13.20 8.10
N ILE A 77 -7.99 13.78 6.91
CA ILE A 77 -8.05 13.02 5.65
C ILE A 77 -6.71 12.33 5.38
N GLU A 78 -5.62 13.04 5.66
CA GLU A 78 -4.26 12.50 5.53
C GLU A 78 -4.07 11.27 6.40
N GLU A 79 -4.54 11.31 7.65
CA GLU A 79 -4.49 10.17 8.56
C GLU A 79 -5.27 8.97 8.00
N ILE A 80 -6.49 9.18 7.48
CA ILE A 80 -7.27 8.11 6.85
C ILE A 80 -6.52 7.50 5.66
N LEU A 81 -5.91 8.33 4.80
CA LEU A 81 -5.17 7.88 3.62
C LEU A 81 -3.92 7.06 4.01
N HIS A 82 -3.14 7.53 4.98
CA HIS A 82 -1.99 6.77 5.47
C HIS A 82 -2.39 5.49 6.18
N ARG A 83 -3.42 5.51 7.04
CA ARG A 83 -3.90 4.30 7.73
C ARG A 83 -4.49 3.28 6.75
N THR A 84 -5.01 3.73 5.61
CA THR A 84 -5.38 2.84 4.51
C THR A 84 -4.16 2.17 3.89
N ALA A 85 -3.06 2.90 3.67
CA ALA A 85 -1.79 2.32 3.25
C ALA A 85 -1.26 1.29 4.26
N CYS A 86 -1.31 1.61 5.55
CA CYS A 86 -0.94 0.67 6.61
C CYS A 86 -1.80 -0.60 6.56
N GLY A 87 -3.13 -0.45 6.48
CA GLY A 87 -4.06 -1.56 6.40
C GLY A 87 -3.85 -2.49 5.20
N ILE A 88 -3.41 -1.95 4.05
CA ILE A 88 -3.00 -2.76 2.88
C ILE A 88 -1.82 -3.67 3.22
N VAL A 89 -0.79 -3.13 3.88
CA VAL A 89 0.40 -3.89 4.28
C VAL A 89 0.05 -4.91 5.36
N SER A 90 -0.73 -4.54 6.37
CA SER A 90 -1.23 -5.47 7.38
C SER A 90 -2.01 -6.63 6.77
N ASN A 91 -2.84 -6.36 5.76
CA ASN A 91 -3.56 -7.42 5.05
C ASN A 91 -2.63 -8.35 4.27
N LEU A 92 -1.52 -7.85 3.73
CA LEU A 92 -0.50 -8.70 3.11
C LEU A 92 0.14 -9.62 4.15
N PHE A 93 0.60 -9.05 5.28
CA PHE A 93 1.26 -9.82 6.33
C PHE A 93 0.34 -10.72 7.15
N ARG A 94 -0.98 -10.50 7.09
CA ARG A 94 -1.98 -11.44 7.61
C ARG A 94 -2.00 -12.75 6.82
N LEU A 95 -1.69 -12.72 5.52
CA LEU A 95 -1.63 -13.93 4.69
C LEU A 95 -0.33 -14.71 4.93
N LEU A 96 0.77 -13.98 5.11
CA LEU A 96 2.11 -14.52 5.31
C LEU A 96 2.88 -13.58 6.24
N SER A 97 3.00 -13.93 7.51
CA SER A 97 3.66 -13.04 8.47
C SER A 97 5.17 -12.97 8.22
N PRO A 98 5.85 -11.87 8.60
CA PRO A 98 7.31 -11.77 8.49
C PRO A 98 8.04 -12.91 9.19
N TYR A 99 7.51 -13.38 10.33
CA TYR A 99 8.05 -14.53 11.05
C TYR A 99 7.95 -15.83 10.24
N GLN A 100 6.77 -16.13 9.68
CA GLN A 100 6.59 -17.32 8.85
C GLN A 100 7.49 -17.31 7.61
N LEU A 101 7.64 -16.15 6.96
CA LEU A 101 8.56 -15.99 5.84
C LEU A 101 10.00 -16.33 6.28
N ARG A 102 10.42 -15.84 7.45
CA ARG A 102 11.75 -16.13 8.00
C ARG A 102 11.94 -17.62 8.33
N GLU A 103 10.93 -18.27 8.92
CA GLU A 103 10.98 -19.72 9.18
C GLU A 103 11.13 -20.54 7.89
N TRP A 104 10.59 -20.06 6.78
CA TRP A 104 10.78 -20.68 5.46
C TRP A 104 12.11 -20.33 4.78
N GLY A 105 13.02 -19.67 5.49
CA GLY A 105 14.34 -19.30 4.99
C GLY A 105 14.34 -18.08 4.06
N ILE A 106 13.25 -17.29 4.04
CA ILE A 106 13.23 -16.02 3.31
C ILE A 106 13.91 -14.97 4.17
N GLU A 107 14.89 -14.28 3.57
CA GLU A 107 15.68 -13.25 4.28
C GLU A 107 15.41 -11.84 3.77
N ARG A 108 14.83 -11.72 2.56
CA ARG A 108 14.78 -10.46 1.80
C ARG A 108 13.42 -10.27 1.14
N ILE A 109 12.88 -9.06 1.25
CA ILE A 109 11.71 -8.62 0.48
C ILE A 109 12.17 -7.58 -0.53
N LYS A 110 11.90 -7.83 -1.81
CA LYS A 110 12.19 -6.88 -2.88
C LYS A 110 10.91 -6.18 -3.34
N LEU A 111 10.89 -4.86 -3.22
CA LEU A 111 9.73 -4.05 -3.60
C LEU A 111 9.81 -3.64 -5.07
N ALA A 112 8.69 -3.73 -5.76
CA ALA A 112 8.58 -3.41 -7.18
C ALA A 112 7.30 -2.60 -7.47
N GLY A 113 7.36 -1.76 -8.51
CA GLY A 113 6.24 -0.90 -8.89
C GLY A 113 5.77 0.02 -7.76
N ASN A 114 4.46 0.13 -7.57
CA ASN A 114 3.86 1.01 -6.56
C ASN A 114 4.18 0.59 -5.12
N ALA A 115 4.59 -0.67 -4.86
CA ALA A 115 5.03 -1.08 -3.53
C ALA A 115 6.32 -0.36 -3.08
N ASN A 116 7.07 0.25 -3.99
CA ASN A 116 8.27 1.02 -3.70
C ASN A 116 7.98 2.50 -3.39
N LYS A 117 6.76 2.83 -2.97
CA LYS A 117 6.40 4.16 -2.46
C LYS A 117 6.67 4.23 -0.97
N ASN A 118 7.13 5.39 -0.48
CA ASN A 118 7.59 5.56 0.92
C ASN A 118 6.54 5.12 1.95
N TYR A 119 5.28 5.50 1.75
CA TYR A 119 4.17 5.14 2.63
C TYR A 119 3.90 3.62 2.74
N PHE A 120 4.35 2.80 1.79
CA PHE A 120 4.35 1.35 1.94
C PHE A 120 5.66 0.83 2.52
N ILE A 121 6.79 1.41 2.11
CA ILE A 121 8.12 1.02 2.57
C ILE A 121 8.21 1.16 4.09
N ASP A 122 7.80 2.29 4.64
CA ASP A 122 7.91 2.60 6.07
C ASP A 122 7.12 1.59 6.91
N GLU A 123 5.88 1.30 6.51
CA GLU A 123 5.05 0.30 7.18
C GLU A 123 5.60 -1.13 7.03
N ILE A 124 6.14 -1.48 5.86
CA ILE A 124 6.75 -2.80 5.64
C ILE A 124 7.97 -2.97 6.54
N ILE A 125 8.82 -1.95 6.63
CA ILE A 125 9.98 -1.94 7.53
C ILE A 125 9.51 -2.08 8.97
N GLN A 126 8.51 -1.30 9.37
CA GLN A 126 7.96 -1.35 10.72
C GLN A 126 7.44 -2.74 11.07
N GLN A 127 6.59 -3.36 10.24
CA GLN A 127 6.02 -4.69 10.53
C GLN A 127 7.04 -5.82 10.42
N CYS A 128 8.10 -5.66 9.62
CA CYS A 128 9.16 -6.68 9.54
C CYS A 128 10.10 -6.66 10.75
N GLU A 129 10.17 -5.56 11.51
CA GLU A 129 10.98 -5.43 12.75
C GLU A 129 12.43 -5.94 12.61
N GLY A 130 13.03 -5.77 11.43
CA GLY A 130 14.39 -6.24 11.14
C GLY A 130 14.54 -7.75 10.88
N LEU A 131 13.46 -8.53 10.88
CA LEU A 131 13.47 -9.96 10.53
C LEU A 131 13.85 -10.20 9.07
N LEU A 132 13.51 -9.27 8.19
CA LEU A 132 13.69 -9.34 6.74
C LEU A 132 14.37 -8.06 6.25
N GLU A 133 15.36 -8.19 5.36
CA GLU A 133 15.97 -7.06 4.68
C GLU A 133 15.03 -6.56 3.57
N ILE A 134 14.73 -5.25 3.57
CA ILE A 134 13.86 -4.62 2.59
C ILE A 134 14.69 -3.96 1.49
N ILE A 135 14.60 -4.49 0.27
CA ILE A 135 15.31 -3.97 -0.90
C ILE A 135 14.39 -3.06 -1.70
N THR A 136 14.71 -1.78 -1.73
CA THR A 136 14.02 -0.76 -2.52
C THR A 136 14.76 -0.45 -3.82
N SER A 137 14.04 0.06 -4.82
CA SER A 137 14.60 0.37 -6.14
C SER A 137 15.50 1.62 -6.18
N SER A 138 15.63 2.36 -5.06
CA SER A 138 16.59 3.47 -4.93
C SER A 138 18.05 3.01 -4.83
N ASN A 139 18.27 1.73 -4.52
CA ASN A 139 19.60 1.16 -4.33
C ASN A 139 20.08 0.53 -5.64
N ALA A 140 20.69 1.33 -6.52
CA ALA A 140 21.59 0.95 -7.63
C ALA A 140 21.16 -0.20 -8.59
N CYS A 141 19.95 -0.72 -8.49
CA CYS A 141 19.48 -1.92 -9.20
C CYS A 141 18.49 -1.48 -10.29
N PRO A 142 18.59 -2.01 -11.53
CA PRO A 142 17.65 -1.67 -12.60
C PRO A 142 16.22 -1.89 -12.12
N LYS A 143 15.33 -0.94 -12.48
CA LYS A 143 13.91 -0.94 -12.11
C LYS A 143 13.33 -2.34 -12.26
N CYS A 144 13.12 -3.00 -11.12
CA CYS A 144 12.51 -4.32 -11.08
C CYS A 144 11.09 -4.19 -11.59
N SER A 145 10.88 -4.64 -12.82
CA SER A 145 9.62 -4.55 -13.54
C SER A 145 9.39 -5.85 -14.28
N ALA A 146 8.12 -6.18 -14.48
CA ALA A 146 7.74 -7.35 -15.28
C ALA A 146 8.37 -7.30 -16.68
N ALA A 147 8.44 -6.11 -17.29
CA ALA A 147 9.08 -5.89 -18.58
C ALA A 147 10.58 -6.22 -18.57
N TYR A 148 11.31 -5.81 -17.53
CA TYR A 148 12.72 -6.17 -17.36
C TYR A 148 12.90 -7.69 -17.21
N GLY A 149 12.06 -8.34 -16.41
CA GLY A 149 12.08 -9.80 -16.25
C GLY A 149 11.83 -10.53 -17.57
N ALA A 150 10.85 -10.07 -18.37
CA ALA A 150 10.56 -10.63 -19.69
C ALA A 150 11.73 -10.45 -20.67
N ALA A 151 12.36 -9.28 -20.68
CA ALA A 151 13.53 -9.00 -21.51
C ALA A 151 14.74 -9.86 -21.11
N LEU A 152 15.01 -10.00 -19.81
CA LEU A 152 16.10 -10.84 -19.30
C LEU A 152 15.88 -12.31 -19.67
N HIS A 153 14.63 -12.80 -19.55
CA HIS A 153 14.28 -14.15 -19.96
C HIS A 153 14.51 -14.38 -21.46
N ALA A 154 14.11 -13.42 -22.31
CA ALA A 154 14.35 -13.49 -23.76
C ALA A 154 15.85 -13.52 -24.11
N LEU A 155 16.66 -12.70 -23.44
CA LEU A 155 18.11 -12.63 -23.65
C LEU A 155 18.81 -13.97 -23.32
N HIS A 156 18.45 -14.60 -22.21
CA HIS A 156 19.01 -15.91 -21.85
C HIS A 156 18.64 -17.00 -22.88
N PHE A 157 17.45 -16.91 -23.47
CA PHE A 157 17.02 -17.84 -24.52
C PHE A 157 17.78 -17.66 -25.84
N THR A 158 18.19 -16.44 -26.17
CA THR A 158 19.01 -16.15 -27.36
C THR A 158 20.48 -16.54 -27.20
N ASN A 159 21.01 -16.50 -25.96
CA ASN A 159 22.42 -16.85 -25.68
C ASN A 159 22.65 -18.35 -25.40
N ALA A 160 21.58 -19.13 -25.24
CA ALA A 160 21.62 -20.59 -25.04
C ALA A 160 21.54 -21.40 -26.37
N LYS A 161 21.56 -20.71 -27.51
CA LYS A 161 21.69 -21.28 -28.86
C LYS A 161 23.04 -20.93 -29.45
#